data_AF-A0A2E9SK28-F1
#
_entry.id   AF-A0A2E9SK28-F1
#
_cell.length_a   1.000
_cell.length_b   1.000
_cell.length_c   1.000
_cell.angle_alpha   90.00
_cell.angle_beta   90.00
_cell.angle_gamma   90.00
#
_symmetry.space_group_name_H-M   'P 1'
#
loop_
_entity.id
_entity.type
_entity.pdbx_description
1 polymer ?
#
loop_
_entity_poly.entity_id
_entity_poly.type
_entity_poly.pdbx_seq_one_letter_code
_entity_poly.pdbx_strand_id
1 'polypeptide(L)'
;MAEIIPLIVIFAVLGIVLFVMLTRRGKGMLFGGRIIKTYDGVSAKRRMIASKIKVHVIDGGGENKVGLELVTTSLGSYQMMPATLPAAEARKLAALLLEAADYHVKH
;
A
#
# COMPACT_ATOMS: atom_id res chain seq x y z
N MET A 1 14.06 -35.25 17.16
CA MET A 1 12.74 -34.74 17.62
C MET A 1 12.88 -33.37 18.29
N ALA A 2 13.71 -33.22 19.33
CA ALA A 2 13.90 -31.94 20.05
C ALA A 2 14.39 -30.78 19.17
N GLU A 3 15.23 -31.03 18.17
CA GLU A 3 15.75 -30.01 17.25
C GLU A 3 14.75 -29.58 16.16
N ILE A 4 13.73 -30.40 15.90
CA ILE A 4 12.70 -30.11 14.88
C ILE A 4 11.66 -29.13 15.44
N ILE A 5 11.41 -29.18 16.75
CA ILE A 5 10.46 -28.31 17.45
C ILE A 5 10.79 -26.82 17.29
N PRO A 6 12.02 -26.32 17.56
CA PRO A 6 12.34 -24.90 17.38
C PRO A 6 12.22 -24.47 15.91
N LEU A 7 12.57 -25.33 14.96
CA LEU A 7 12.44 -25.05 13.54
C LEU A 7 10.95 -24.87 13.15
N ILE A 8 10.07 -25.76 13.61
CA ILE A 8 8.61 -25.63 13.39
C ILE A 8 8.07 -24.35 14.01
N VAL A 9 8.50 -23.99 15.23
CA VAL A 9 8.09 -22.75 15.89
C VAL A 9 8.53 -21.53 15.07
N ILE A 10 9.76 -21.50 14.57
CA ILE A 10 10.26 -20.41 13.72
C ILE A 10 9.43 -20.28 12.45
N PHE A 11 9.18 -21.38 11.73
CA PHE A 11 8.36 -21.35 10.52
C PHE A 11 6.90 -20.97 10.80
N ALA A 12 6.33 -21.40 11.93
CA ALA A 12 4.99 -21.02 12.34
C ALA A 12 4.90 -19.52 12.65
N VAL A 13 5.86 -18.97 13.39
CA VAL A 13 5.94 -17.53 13.68
C VAL A 13 6.13 -16.71 12.39
N LEU A 14 7.06 -17.12 11.52
CA LEU A 14 7.27 -16.49 10.21
C LEU A 14 5.99 -16.52 9.36
N GLY A 15 5.32 -17.67 9.31
CA GLY A 15 4.06 -17.84 8.58
C GLY A 15 2.97 -16.88 9.09
N ILE A 16 2.83 -16.75 10.41
CA ILE A 16 1.86 -15.83 11.03
C ILE A 16 2.22 -14.38 10.72
N VAL A 17 3.50 -13.99 10.85
CA VAL A 17 3.95 -12.62 10.56
C VAL A 17 3.68 -12.26 9.10
N LEU A 18 4.06 -13.14 8.17
CA LEU A 18 3.80 -12.94 6.75
C LEU A 18 2.29 -12.86 6.45
N PHE A 19 1.49 -13.76 7.04
CA PHE A 19 0.04 -13.75 6.89
C PHE A 19 -0.58 -12.44 7.39
N VAL A 20 -0.18 -11.97 8.58
CA VAL A 20 -0.66 -10.70 9.13
C VAL A 20 -0.28 -9.53 8.22
N MET A 21 0.96 -9.46 7.73
CA MET A 21 1.42 -8.41 6.80
C MET A 21 0.67 -8.41 5.46
N LEU A 22 0.20 -9.58 5.01
CA LEU A 22 -0.60 -9.72 3.78
C LEU A 22 -2.08 -9.33 3.99
N THR A 23 -2.61 -9.40 5.21
CA THR A 23 -4.02 -9.07 5.48
C THR A 23 -4.27 -7.56 5.55
N ARG A 24 -5.51 -7.14 5.25
CA ARG A 24 -5.95 -5.73 5.37
C ARG A 24 -5.74 -5.17 6.79
N ARG A 25 -5.80 -6.01 7.82
CA ARG A 25 -5.53 -5.63 9.21
C ARG A 25 -4.06 -5.24 9.41
N GLY A 26 -3.12 -6.05 8.95
CA GLY A 26 -1.69 -5.72 9.03
C GLY A 26 -1.31 -4.54 8.14
N LYS A 27 -1.86 -4.47 6.93
CA LYS A 27 -1.67 -3.32 6.05
C LYS A 27 -2.20 -2.02 6.65
N GLY A 28 -3.34 -2.07 7.36
CA GLY A 28 -3.89 -0.90 8.05
C GLY A 28 -2.93 -0.30 9.08
N MET A 29 -2.18 -1.13 9.82
CA MET A 29 -1.17 -0.64 10.76
C MET A 29 -0.12 0.24 10.07
N LEU A 30 0.26 -0.08 8.83
CA LEU A 30 1.21 0.71 8.05
C LEU A 30 0.68 2.09 7.67
N PHE A 31 -0.65 2.24 7.58
CA PHE A 31 -1.32 3.51 7.31
C PHE A 31 -1.70 4.26 8.61
N GLY A 32 -1.42 3.67 9.78
CA GLY A 32 -1.79 4.24 11.08
C GLY A 32 -3.30 4.18 11.40
N GLY A 33 -4.03 3.23 10.81
CA GLY A 33 -5.48 3.10 11.03
C GLY A 33 -6.11 1.90 10.32
N ARG A 34 -7.42 1.69 10.47
CA ARG A 34 -8.08 0.53 9.82
C ARG A 34 -8.44 0.86 8.37
N ILE A 35 -8.01 0.03 7.40
CA ILE A 35 -8.50 0.16 6.02
C ILE A 35 -9.98 -0.23 5.98
N ILE A 36 -10.87 0.74 5.72
CA ILE A 36 -12.32 0.54 5.60
C ILE A 36 -12.66 0.13 4.17
N LYS A 37 -12.03 0.77 3.18
CA LYS A 37 -12.30 0.56 1.76
C LYS A 37 -11.01 0.69 0.97
N THR A 38 -10.90 -0.10 -0.10
CA THR A 38 -9.84 0.02 -1.09
C THR A 38 -10.52 0.29 -2.43
N TYR A 39 -10.09 1.33 -3.13
CA TYR A 39 -10.47 1.58 -4.52
C TYR A 39 -9.53 0.81 -5.44
N ASP A 40 -10.05 0.38 -6.59
CA ASP A 40 -9.21 -0.29 -7.59
C ASP A 40 -8.08 0.63 -8.02
N GLY A 41 -6.88 0.06 -7.99
CA GLY A 41 -5.65 0.80 -8.22
C GLY A 41 -5.32 0.92 -9.70
N VAL A 42 -4.61 1.98 -10.07
CA VAL A 42 -4.03 2.13 -11.41
C VAL A 42 -2.70 1.40 -11.49
N SER A 43 -2.44 0.75 -12.62
CA SER A 43 -1.18 0.02 -12.86
C SER A 43 -0.44 0.60 -14.06
N ALA A 44 0.86 0.83 -13.90
CA ALA A 44 1.77 1.18 -14.97
C ALA A 44 2.86 0.10 -15.07
N LYS A 45 3.06 -0.45 -16.26
CA LYS A 45 4.14 -1.40 -16.53
C LYS A 45 5.18 -0.71 -17.41
N ARG A 46 6.43 -0.66 -16.96
CA ARG A 46 7.56 -0.13 -17.72
C ARG A 46 8.67 -1.17 -17.74
N ARG A 47 8.90 -1.79 -18.91
CA ARG A 47 9.88 -2.88 -19.10
C ARG A 47 9.71 -3.98 -18.04
N MET A 48 10.72 -4.20 -17.21
CA MET A 48 10.78 -5.21 -16.15
C MET A 48 10.20 -4.73 -14.81
N ILE A 49 9.71 -3.48 -14.73
CA ILE A 49 9.14 -2.90 -13.51
C ILE A 49 7.63 -2.75 -13.69
N ALA A 50 6.86 -3.28 -12.74
CA ALA A 50 5.43 -3.06 -12.64
C ALA A 50 5.15 -2.21 -11.39
N SER A 51 4.50 -1.07 -11.57
CA SER A 51 4.07 -0.19 -10.50
C SER A 51 2.54 -0.21 -10.41
N LYS A 52 2.00 -0.32 -9.19
CA LYS A 52 0.56 -0.24 -8.92
C LYS A 52 0.32 0.77 -7.81
N ILE A 53 -0.55 1.73 -8.05
CA ILE A 53 -1.00 2.70 -7.04
C ILE A 53 -2.41 2.30 -6.63
N LYS A 54 -2.64 2.01 -5.35
CA LYS A 54 -3.99 1.81 -4.80
C LYS A 54 -4.35 2.94 -3.85
N VAL A 55 -5.64 3.21 -3.76
CA VAL A 55 -6.18 4.22 -2.85
C VAL A 55 -7.05 3.54 -1.81
N HIS A 56 -6.89 3.94 -0.56
CA HIS A 56 -7.55 3.36 0.60
C HIS A 56 -8.28 4.45 1.40
N VAL A 57 -9.43 4.10 1.98
CA VAL A 57 -10.07 4.88 3.04
C VAL A 57 -9.60 4.28 4.37
N ILE A 58 -9.00 5.11 5.20
CA ILE A 58 -8.42 4.73 6.49
C ILE A 58 -9.26 5.36 7.61
N ASP A 59 -9.76 4.53 8.52
CA ASP A 59 -10.34 4.95 9.79
C ASP A 59 -9.23 5.29 10.78
N GLY A 60 -9.10 6.57 11.10
CA GLY A 60 -8.12 7.09 12.05
C GLY A 60 -8.64 7.25 13.49
N GLY A 61 -9.83 6.76 13.82
CA GLY A 61 -10.39 6.87 15.18
C GLY A 61 -10.91 8.26 15.54
N GLY A 62 -11.40 9.02 14.56
CA GLY A 62 -11.98 10.35 14.76
C GLY A 62 -12.14 11.14 13.46
N GLU A 63 -11.24 10.90 12.50
CA GLU A 63 -11.33 11.46 11.15
C GLU A 63 -10.88 10.42 10.11
N ASN A 64 -11.57 10.40 8.96
CA ASN A 64 -11.20 9.56 7.84
C ASN A 64 -9.98 10.15 7.11
N LYS A 65 -8.99 9.30 6.85
CA LYS A 65 -7.79 9.63 6.06
C LYS A 65 -7.79 8.86 4.75
N VAL A 66 -6.99 9.33 3.80
CA VAL A 66 -6.77 8.67 2.51
C VAL A 66 -5.39 8.02 2.52
N GLY A 67 -5.36 6.71 2.36
CA GLY A 67 -4.12 5.94 2.20
C GLY A 67 -3.76 5.76 0.72
N LEU A 68 -2.51 5.95 0.37
CA LEU A 68 -1.93 5.70 -0.95
C LEU A 68 -0.92 4.56 -0.82
N GLU A 69 -1.17 3.45 -1.49
CA GLU A 69 -0.26 2.29 -1.55
C GLU A 69 0.44 2.30 -2.91
N LEU A 70 1.74 2.68 -2.94
CA LEU A 70 2.57 2.46 -4.12
C LEU A 70 3.26 1.10 -3.99
N VAL A 71 2.94 0.19 -4.90
CA VAL A 71 3.59 -1.12 -5.01
C VAL A 71 4.47 -1.10 -6.25
N THR A 72 5.75 -1.43 -6.08
CA THR A 72 6.69 -1.62 -7.18
C THR A 72 7.21 -3.04 -7.14
N THR A 73 7.07 -3.75 -8.26
CA THR A 73 7.56 -5.12 -8.44
C THR A 73 8.57 -5.14 -9.58
N SER A 74 9.73 -5.74 -9.35
CA SER A 74 10.75 -6.02 -10.37
C SER A 74 11.32 -7.43 -10.18
N LEU A 75 12.28 -7.84 -11.03
CA LEU A 75 12.96 -9.13 -10.90
C LEU A 75 13.67 -9.23 -9.54
N GLY A 76 13.11 -10.04 -8.64
CA GLY A 76 13.65 -10.29 -7.31
C GLY A 76 13.38 -9.19 -6.28
N SER A 77 12.55 -8.18 -6.58
CA SER A 77 12.22 -7.13 -5.62
C SER A 77 10.72 -6.82 -5.59
N TYR A 78 10.21 -6.67 -4.37
CA TYR A 78 8.86 -6.21 -4.08
C TYR A 78 8.95 -5.11 -3.03
N GLN A 79 8.53 -3.91 -3.40
CA GLN A 79 8.50 -2.76 -2.51
C GLN A 79 7.09 -2.22 -2.40
N MET A 80 6.60 -2.07 -1.17
CA MET A 80 5.34 -1.41 -0.87
C MET A 80 5.62 -0.16 -0.03
N MET A 81 5.21 1.00 -0.53
CA MET A 81 5.38 2.29 0.12
C MET A 81 4.01 2.87 0.46
N PRO A 82 3.60 2.85 1.73
CA PRO A 82 2.35 3.45 2.18
C PRO A 82 2.56 4.95 2.46
N ALA A 83 1.57 5.76 2.09
CA ALA A 83 1.46 7.15 2.52
C ALA A 83 0.03 7.42 2.99
N THR A 84 -0.14 8.14 4.09
CA THR A 84 -1.46 8.52 4.61
C THR A 84 -1.60 10.04 4.56
N LEU A 85 -2.68 10.52 3.96
CA LEU A 85 -2.99 11.94 3.84
C LEU A 85 -4.31 12.27 4.54
N PRO A 86 -4.42 13.43 5.22
CA PRO A 86 -5.71 14.00 5.60
C PRO A 86 -6.59 14.25 4.37
N ALA A 87 -7.91 14.30 4.57
CA ALA A 87 -8.86 14.50 3.47
C ALA A 87 -8.60 15.79 2.67
N ALA A 88 -8.17 16.87 3.34
CA ALA A 88 -7.84 18.13 2.69
C ALA A 88 -6.63 18.01 1.73
N GLU A 89 -5.54 17.39 2.18
CA GLU A 89 -4.34 17.18 1.36
C GLU A 89 -4.58 16.19 0.23
N ALA A 90 -5.40 15.17 0.45
CA ALA A 90 -5.79 14.24 -0.60
C ALA A 90 -6.56 14.92 -1.74
N ARG A 91 -7.44 15.89 -1.42
CA ARG A 91 -8.13 16.71 -2.44
C ARG A 91 -7.17 17.59 -3.21
N LYS A 92 -6.20 18.21 -2.54
CA LYS A 92 -5.14 18.99 -3.20
C LYS A 92 -4.33 18.12 -4.16
N LEU A 93 -3.92 16.92 -3.72
CA LEU A 93 -3.23 15.97 -4.58
C LEU A 93 -4.06 15.57 -5.79
N ALA A 94 -5.37 15.32 -5.63
CA ALA A 94 -6.25 15.01 -6.74
C ALA A 94 -6.30 16.15 -7.77
N ALA A 95 -6.36 17.41 -7.32
CA ALA A 95 -6.31 18.58 -8.21
C ALA A 95 -4.98 18.66 -8.98
N LEU A 96 -3.84 18.47 -8.30
CA LEU A 96 -2.52 18.46 -8.93
C LEU A 96 -2.38 17.33 -9.96
N LEU A 97 -2.96 16.16 -9.69
CA LEU A 97 -2.94 15.04 -10.63
C LEU A 97 -3.75 15.33 -11.90
N LEU A 98 -4.90 16.00 -11.75
CA LEU A 98 -5.72 16.43 -12.90
C LEU A 98 -5.00 17.49 -13.72
N GLU A 99 -4.46 18.52 -13.07
CA GLU A 99 -3.67 19.57 -13.73
C GLU A 99 -2.48 18.99 -14.50
N ALA A 100 -1.75 18.06 -13.91
CA ALA A 100 -0.63 17.39 -14.57
C ALA A 100 -1.06 16.49 -15.73
N ALA A 101 -2.25 15.87 -15.67
CA ALA A 101 -2.79 15.03 -16.73
C ALA A 101 -3.23 15.84 -17.96
N ASP A 102 -3.74 17.05 -17.74
CA ASP A 102 -4.23 17.96 -18.78
C ASP A 102 -3.11 18.86 -19.34
N TYR A 103 -1.88 18.72 -18.85
CA TYR A 103 -0.74 19.52 -19.31
C TYR A 103 -0.36 19.18 -20.76
N HIS A 104 -0.65 20.09 -21.68
CA HIS A 104 -0.19 20.04 -23.06
C HIS A 104 1.05 20.92 -23.25
N VAL A 105 2.15 20.33 -23.75
CA VAL A 105 3.30 21.10 -24.24
C VAL A 105 2.85 21.87 -25.48
N LYS A 106 2.80 23.21 -25.39
CA LYS A 106 2.71 24.06 -26.58
C LYS A 106 3.99 23.83 -27.39
N HIS A 107 3.87 23.16 -28.53
CA HIS A 107 4.87 23.17 -29.58
C HIS A 107 4.86 24.50 -30.32
#